data_AF-R6C2L9-F1
#
_entry.id   AF-R6C2L9-F1
#
_cell.length_a   1.000
_cell.length_b   1.000
_cell.length_c   1.000
_cell.angle_alpha   90.00
_cell.angle_beta   90.00
_cell.angle_gamma   90.00
#
_symmetry.space_group_name_H-M   'P 1'
#
loop_
_entity.id
_entity.type
_entity.pdbx_description
1 polymer ?
#
loop_
_entity_poly.entity_id
_entity_poly.type
_entity_poly.pdbx_seq_one_letter_code
_entity_poly.pdbx_strand_id
1 'polypeptide(L)'
;MDSNINYVFFEEYKKISNLCNDMLQVQNGVTEYINELEKIAGRREPEAQSVLRQLKRMRHLRNLLAHGEGTFEQELCSAQDVEWIRDFHQKLLTQTDPLALYNQKKRRNQSGQQAEQQGRQKEFERLQPKEVKNAGQNERESETGESVVIVGVVLGVVIWLILWIIYY
;
A
#
# COMPACT_ATOMS: atom_id res chain seq x y z
N MET A 1 -37.34 11.34 -10.44
CA MET A 1 -36.93 11.42 -9.02
C MET A 1 -35.49 11.87 -9.05
N ASP A 2 -35.23 13.14 -8.72
CA ASP A 2 -33.86 13.60 -8.55
C ASP A 2 -33.25 12.80 -7.40
N SER A 3 -32.29 11.94 -7.73
CA SER A 3 -31.56 11.18 -6.71
C SER A 3 -30.89 12.20 -5.80
N ASN A 4 -31.22 12.14 -4.50
CA ASN A 4 -30.62 13.00 -3.50
C ASN A 4 -29.09 12.96 -3.63
N ILE A 5 -28.46 14.12 -3.85
CA ILE A 5 -27.03 14.21 -4.16
C ILE A 5 -26.16 13.61 -3.05
N ASN A 6 -26.61 13.67 -1.80
CA ASN A 6 -25.93 13.04 -0.67
C ASN A 6 -25.91 11.51 -0.77
N TYR A 7 -27.00 10.90 -1.27
CA TYR A 7 -27.05 9.45 -1.51
C TYR A 7 -26.08 9.05 -2.62
N VAL A 8 -26.07 9.80 -3.73
CA VAL A 8 -25.13 9.56 -4.83
C VAL A 8 -23.69 9.68 -4.33
N PHE A 9 -23.37 10.73 -3.57
CA PHE A 9 -22.07 10.90 -2.94
C PHE A 9 -21.68 9.71 -2.07
N PHE A 10 -22.59 9.25 -1.20
CA PHE A 10 -22.31 8.17 -0.26
C PHE A 10 -21.99 6.85 -0.96
N GLU A 11 -22.74 6.52 -2.01
CA GLU A 11 -22.50 5.34 -2.84
C GLU A 11 -21.17 5.44 -3.61
N GLU A 12 -20.83 6.59 -4.19
CA GLU A 12 -19.54 6.78 -4.86
C GLU A 12 -18.37 6.71 -3.86
N TYR A 13 -18.54 7.29 -2.66
CA TYR A 13 -17.55 7.20 -1.59
C TYR A 13 -17.29 5.75 -1.18
N LYS A 14 -18.34 4.92 -1.11
CA LYS A 14 -18.22 3.50 -0.78
C LYS A 14 -17.35 2.76 -1.80
N LYS A 15 -17.46 3.08 -3.10
CA LYS A 15 -16.63 2.47 -4.15
C LYS A 15 -15.15 2.75 -3.93
N ILE A 16 -14.76 4.01 -3.68
CA ILE A 16 -13.36 4.34 -3.39
C ILE A 16 -12.89 3.68 -2.07
N SER A 17 -13.78 3.57 -1.07
CA SER A 17 -13.45 2.91 0.19
C SER A 17 -13.11 1.44 0.01
N ASN A 18 -13.93 0.72 -0.75
CA ASN A 18 -13.69 -0.70 -1.04
C ASN A 18 -12.43 -0.88 -1.87
N LEU A 19 -12.21 -0.05 -2.89
CA LEU A 19 -11.01 -0.12 -3.70
C LEU A 19 -9.73 0.12 -2.88
N CYS A 20 -9.75 1.10 -1.97
CA CYS A 20 -8.62 1.31 -1.05
C CYS A 20 -8.44 0.16 -0.06
N ASN A 21 -9.53 -0.45 0.42
CA ASN A 21 -9.47 -1.64 1.28
C ASN A 21 -8.76 -2.79 0.56
N ASP A 22 -9.14 -3.05 -0.69
CA ASP A 22 -8.57 -4.12 -1.51
C ASP A 22 -7.11 -3.84 -1.85
N MET A 23 -6.78 -2.59 -2.21
CA MET A 23 -5.42 -2.21 -2.58
C MET A 23 -4.45 -2.26 -1.40
N LEU A 24 -4.90 -1.85 -0.20
CA LEU A 24 -4.06 -1.75 1.00
C LEU A 24 -4.24 -2.95 1.94
N GLN A 25 -5.17 -3.87 1.66
CA GLN A 25 -5.52 -5.03 2.49
C GLN A 25 -5.88 -4.64 3.94
N VAL A 26 -6.71 -3.60 4.09
CA VAL A 26 -7.16 -3.06 5.39
C VAL A 26 -8.68 -2.80 5.38
N GLN A 27 -9.31 -2.66 6.55
CA GLN A 27 -10.75 -2.37 6.64
C GLN A 27 -11.11 -0.87 6.49
N ASN A 28 -10.16 0.04 6.74
CA ASN A 28 -10.34 1.50 6.70
C ASN A 28 -9.47 2.16 5.63
N GLY A 29 -9.58 1.68 4.40
CA GLY A 29 -8.69 1.95 3.28
C GLY A 29 -8.55 3.42 2.94
N VAL A 30 -9.61 4.23 2.96
CA VAL A 30 -9.48 5.68 2.72
C VAL A 30 -8.69 6.36 3.83
N THR A 31 -8.85 5.94 5.09
CA THR A 31 -8.06 6.49 6.20
C THR A 31 -6.60 6.11 6.05
N GLU A 32 -6.33 4.85 5.74
CA GLU A 32 -4.94 4.40 5.54
C GLU A 32 -4.29 5.05 4.32
N TYR A 33 -5.05 5.21 3.23
CA TYR A 33 -4.62 5.96 2.06
C TYR A 33 -4.27 7.41 2.42
N ILE A 34 -5.07 8.08 3.26
CA ILE A 34 -4.76 9.43 3.77
C ILE A 34 -3.45 9.41 4.57
N ASN A 35 -3.24 8.43 5.46
CA ASN A 35 -2.02 8.30 6.26
C ASN A 35 -0.78 8.13 5.38
N GLU A 36 -0.84 7.26 4.38
CA GLU A 36 0.25 7.07 3.41
C GLU A 36 0.49 8.34 2.59
N LEU A 37 -0.58 9.01 2.16
CA LEU A 37 -0.49 10.26 1.43
C LEU A 37 0.15 11.37 2.28
N GLU A 38 -0.13 11.43 3.58
CA GLU A 38 0.51 12.39 4.51
C GLU A 38 2.03 12.20 4.60
N LYS A 39 2.52 10.96 4.53
CA LYS A 39 3.97 10.66 4.55
C LYS A 39 4.69 11.24 3.34
N ILE A 40 4.00 11.34 2.19
CA ILE A 40 4.57 11.86 0.94
C ILE A 40 4.19 13.31 0.66
N ALA A 41 3.12 13.82 1.27
CA ALA A 41 2.60 15.18 1.09
C ALA A 41 3.48 16.21 1.83
N GLY A 42 4.71 16.36 1.37
CA GLY A 42 5.62 17.46 1.73
C GLY A 42 5.60 18.58 0.69
N ARG A 43 6.44 19.62 0.90
CA ARG A 43 6.56 20.79 0.01
C ARG A 43 6.93 20.45 -1.46
N ARG A 44 7.36 19.22 -1.76
CA ARG A 44 7.84 18.79 -3.07
C ARG A 44 6.79 18.17 -3.98
N GLU A 45 5.59 17.83 -3.49
CA GLU A 45 4.53 17.25 -4.33
C GLU A 45 3.18 17.98 -4.11
N PRO A 46 2.98 19.14 -4.78
CA PRO A 46 1.78 19.96 -4.62
C PRO A 46 0.47 19.23 -4.95
N GLU A 47 0.51 18.30 -5.91
CA GLU A 47 -0.65 17.49 -6.29
C GLU A 47 -1.09 16.56 -5.15
N ALA A 48 -0.15 15.89 -4.48
CA ALA A 48 -0.44 15.05 -3.32
C ALA A 48 -1.10 15.85 -2.19
N GLN A 49 -0.66 17.09 -1.97
CA GLN A 49 -1.26 17.97 -0.97
C GLN A 49 -2.69 18.39 -1.34
N SER A 50 -2.96 18.65 -2.62
CA SER A 50 -4.31 18.97 -3.11
C SER A 50 -5.26 17.79 -2.93
N VAL A 51 -4.84 16.60 -3.35
CA VAL A 51 -5.61 15.35 -3.17
C VAL A 51 -5.85 15.07 -1.69
N LEU A 52 -4.85 15.27 -0.83
CA LEU A 52 -4.97 15.07 0.62
C LEU A 52 -6.04 15.97 1.24
N ARG A 53 -6.05 17.27 0.89
CA ARG A 53 -7.06 18.21 1.39
C ARG A 53 -8.47 17.80 0.97
N GLN A 54 -8.65 17.45 -0.29
CA GLN A 54 -9.96 17.07 -0.80
C GLN A 54 -10.43 15.74 -0.22
N LEU A 55 -9.56 14.73 -0.10
CA LEU A 55 -9.92 13.43 0.47
C LEU A 55 -10.32 13.54 1.95
N LYS A 56 -9.64 14.41 2.72
CA LYS A 56 -10.05 14.75 4.09
C LYS A 56 -11.44 15.38 4.14
N ARG A 57 -11.74 16.30 3.21
CA ARG A 57 -13.07 16.91 3.09
C ARG A 57 -14.13 15.86 2.75
N MET A 58 -13.88 14.97 1.79
CA MET A 58 -14.82 13.89 1.45
C MET A 58 -15.08 12.97 2.64
N ARG A 59 -14.04 12.59 3.39
CA ARG A 59 -14.19 11.77 4.60
C ARG A 59 -15.04 12.47 5.66
N HIS A 60 -14.86 13.77 5.83
CA HIS A 60 -15.68 14.55 6.75
C HIS A 60 -17.16 14.58 6.32
N LEU A 61 -17.44 14.81 5.03
CA LEU A 61 -18.80 14.74 4.48
C LEU A 61 -19.44 13.36 4.70
N ARG A 62 -18.70 12.27 4.43
CA ARG A 62 -19.18 10.92 4.71
C ARG A 62 -19.51 10.73 6.19
N ASN A 63 -18.67 11.22 7.09
CA ASN A 63 -18.90 11.10 8.53
C ASN A 63 -20.14 11.87 8.98
N LEU A 64 -20.38 13.07 8.42
CA LEU A 64 -21.59 13.85 8.69
C LEU A 64 -22.85 13.08 8.27
N LEU A 65 -22.86 12.54 7.04
CA LEU A 65 -23.97 11.74 6.53
C LEU A 65 -24.22 10.47 7.34
N ALA A 66 -23.18 9.82 7.85
CA ALA A 66 -23.31 8.59 8.62
C ALA A 66 -23.86 8.78 10.04
N HIS A 67 -23.79 10.00 10.60
CA HIS A 67 -24.04 10.24 12.02
C HIS A 67 -25.19 11.18 12.35
N GLY A 68 -25.79 11.90 11.39
CA GLY A 68 -26.87 12.83 11.71
C GLY A 68 -28.25 12.38 11.23
N GLU A 69 -29.20 12.33 12.15
CA GLU A 69 -30.64 12.24 11.85
C GLU A 69 -31.04 13.44 10.97
N GLY A 70 -31.69 13.20 9.83
CA GLY A 70 -32.09 14.26 8.89
C GLY A 70 -30.96 14.91 8.08
N THR A 71 -29.70 14.44 8.16
CA THR A 71 -28.58 15.04 7.41
C THR A 71 -28.66 14.83 5.91
N PHE A 72 -29.31 13.76 5.46
CA PHE A 72 -29.60 13.56 4.05
C PHE A 72 -30.63 14.58 3.51
N GLU A 73 -31.39 15.26 4.37
CA GLU A 73 -32.37 16.29 3.98
C GLU A 73 -31.75 17.68 3.82
N GLN A 74 -30.49 17.86 4.24
CA GLN A 74 -29.70 19.07 4.01
C GLN A 74 -28.75 18.84 2.83
N GLU A 75 -28.62 19.80 1.91
CA GLU A 75 -27.64 19.72 0.81
C GLU A 75 -26.19 19.89 1.35
N LEU A 76 -25.65 18.83 1.95
CA LEU A 76 -24.29 18.80 2.51
C LEU A 76 -23.24 18.54 1.43
N CYS A 77 -23.59 17.74 0.42
CA CYS A 77 -22.74 17.42 -0.70
C CYS A 77 -23.16 18.22 -1.95
N SER A 78 -22.18 18.66 -2.72
CA SER A 78 -22.39 19.32 -4.01
C SER A 78 -22.16 18.34 -5.17
N ALA A 79 -22.65 18.68 -6.37
CA ALA A 79 -22.33 17.92 -7.58
C ALA A 79 -20.81 17.81 -7.83
N GLN A 80 -20.06 18.86 -7.48
CA GLN A 80 -18.60 18.88 -7.60
C GLN A 80 -17.93 17.84 -6.67
N ASP A 81 -18.52 17.53 -5.53
CA ASP A 81 -17.99 16.52 -4.59
C ASP A 81 -18.13 15.11 -5.17
N VAL A 82 -19.27 14.85 -5.81
CA VAL A 82 -19.55 13.59 -6.50
C VAL A 82 -18.61 13.41 -7.69
N GLU A 83 -18.46 14.45 -8.52
CA GLU A 83 -17.53 14.42 -9.66
C GLU A 83 -16.09 14.19 -9.19
N TRP A 84 -15.65 14.88 -8.14
CA TRP A 84 -14.31 14.71 -7.60
C TRP A 84 -14.05 13.28 -7.12
N ILE A 85 -15.00 12.64 -6.43
CA ILE A 85 -14.86 11.23 -6.01
C ILE A 85 -14.80 10.29 -7.20
N ARG A 86 -15.62 10.51 -8.23
CA ARG A 86 -15.62 9.68 -9.45
C ARG A 86 -14.30 9.78 -10.19
N ASP A 87 -13.78 11.00 -10.34
CA ASP A 87 -12.47 11.23 -10.95
C ASP A 87 -11.36 10.57 -10.14
N PHE A 88 -11.43 10.69 -8.81
CA PHE A 88 -10.47 10.04 -7.92
C PHE A 88 -10.54 8.51 -8.00
N HIS A 89 -11.74 7.93 -8.09
CA HIS A 89 -11.92 6.50 -8.32
C HIS A 89 -11.28 6.04 -9.63
N GLN A 90 -11.43 6.80 -10.73
CA GLN A 90 -10.75 6.50 -11.99
C GLN A 90 -9.23 6.57 -11.83
N LYS A 91 -8.70 7.59 -11.15
CA LYS A 91 -7.25 7.70 -10.90
C LYS A 91 -6.68 6.53 -10.13
N LEU A 92 -7.42 5.99 -9.15
CA LEU A 92 -7.04 4.79 -8.42
C LEU A 92 -7.01 3.55 -9.33
N LEU A 93 -8.03 3.38 -10.18
CA LEU A 93 -8.09 2.25 -11.13
C LEU A 93 -6.96 2.31 -12.16
N THR A 94 -6.64 3.50 -12.67
CA THR A 94 -5.57 3.70 -13.66
C THR A 94 -4.18 3.78 -13.03
N GLN A 95 -4.07 3.68 -11.69
CA GLN A 95 -2.82 3.83 -10.95
C GLN A 95 -2.08 5.14 -11.29
N THR A 96 -2.85 6.20 -11.56
CA THR A 96 -2.34 7.57 -11.79
C THR A 96 -2.56 8.45 -10.57
N ASP A 97 -2.90 7.86 -9.44
CA ASP A 97 -3.01 8.56 -8.17
C ASP A 97 -1.61 8.92 -7.61
N PRO A 98 -1.52 9.91 -6.70
CA PRO A 98 -0.23 10.37 -6.17
C PRO A 98 0.60 9.26 -5.48
N LEU A 99 -0.04 8.28 -4.82
CA LEU A 99 0.69 7.19 -4.17
C LEU A 99 1.26 6.21 -5.20
N ALA A 100 0.48 5.85 -6.22
CA ALA A 100 0.95 5.01 -7.32
C ALA A 100 2.13 5.67 -8.08
N LEU A 101 2.01 6.95 -8.40
CA LEU A 101 3.09 7.72 -9.04
C LEU A 101 4.35 7.78 -8.16
N TYR A 102 4.18 8.02 -6.85
CA TYR A 102 5.29 8.00 -5.90
C TYR A 102 5.98 6.63 -5.84
N ASN A 103 5.21 5.55 -5.76
CA ASN A 103 5.72 4.18 -5.74
C ASN A 103 6.44 3.83 -7.05
N GLN A 104 5.93 4.25 -8.20
CA GLN A 104 6.59 4.06 -9.49
C GLN A 104 7.94 4.79 -9.56
N LYS A 105 7.99 6.06 -9.14
CA LYS A 105 9.24 6.84 -9.05
C LYS A 105 10.25 6.15 -8.12
N LYS A 106 9.81 5.67 -6.95
CA LYS A 106 10.65 4.95 -5.98
C LYS A 106 11.25 3.68 -6.58
N ARG A 107 10.44 2.85 -7.24
CA ARG A 107 10.89 1.61 -7.91
C ARG A 107 11.91 1.89 -9.00
N ARG A 108 11.69 2.93 -9.82
CA ARG A 108 12.62 3.31 -10.90
C ARG A 108 13.98 3.75 -10.36
N ASN A 109 14.00 4.49 -9.26
CA ASN A 109 15.24 4.93 -8.63
C ASN A 109 16.02 3.74 -8.04
N GLN A 110 15.31 2.76 -7.45
CA GLN A 110 15.94 1.55 -6.91
C GLN A 110 16.54 0.67 -8.02
N SER A 111 15.83 0.49 -9.14
CA SER A 111 16.37 -0.28 -10.28
C SER A 111 17.58 0.39 -10.92
N GLY A 112 17.60 1.73 -11.01
CA GLY A 112 18.75 2.48 -11.52
C GLY A 112 19.99 2.31 -10.63
N GLN A 113 19.82 2.41 -9.32
CA GLN A 113 20.92 2.22 -8.36
C GLN A 113 21.49 0.80 -8.37
N GLN A 114 20.62 -0.21 -8.51
CA GLN A 114 21.06 -1.61 -8.61
C GLN A 114 21.82 -1.88 -9.92
N ALA A 115 21.39 -1.29 -11.04
CA ALA A 115 22.09 -1.40 -12.32
C ALA A 115 23.48 -0.73 -12.29
N GLU A 116 23.59 0.45 -11.66
CA GLU A 116 24.87 1.15 -11.48
C GLU A 116 25.83 0.39 -10.55
N GLN A 117 25.33 -0.18 -9.45
CA GLN A 117 26.15 -1.00 -8.54
C GLN A 117 26.64 -2.28 -9.22
N GLN A 118 25.78 -3.00 -9.95
CA GLN A 118 26.18 -4.18 -10.71
C GLN A 118 27.18 -3.85 -11.84
N GLY A 119 27.02 -2.70 -12.50
CA GLY A 119 27.98 -2.22 -13.50
C GLY A 119 29.36 -1.98 -12.88
N ARG A 120 29.40 -1.29 -11.73
CA ARG A 120 30.64 -0.99 -11.00
C ARG A 120 31.31 -2.26 -10.44
N GLN A 121 30.53 -3.24 -10.00
CA GLN A 121 31.04 -4.50 -9.45
C GLN A 121 31.64 -5.38 -10.54
N LYS A 122 30.99 -5.47 -11.71
CA LYS A 122 31.52 -6.17 -12.91
C LYS A 122 32.76 -5.48 -13.49
N GLU A 123 32.84 -4.16 -13.39
CA GLU A 123 34.02 -3.39 -13.79
C GLU A 123 35.20 -3.65 -12.85
N PHE A 124 34.95 -3.69 -11.53
CA PHE A 124 35.94 -4.03 -10.53
C PHE A 124 36.44 -5.48 -10.65
N GLU A 125 35.57 -6.46 -10.93
CA GLU A 125 35.95 -7.85 -11.19
C GLU A 125 36.74 -8.03 -12.49
N ARG A 126 36.49 -7.21 -13.52
CA ARG A 126 37.30 -7.23 -14.77
C ARG A 126 38.70 -6.67 -14.59
N LEU A 127 38.89 -5.79 -13.62
CA LEU A 127 40.18 -5.17 -13.32
C LEU A 127 41.03 -5.99 -12.34
N GLN A 128 40.47 -7.02 -11.70
CA GLN A 128 41.24 -7.93 -10.85
C GLN A 128 42.01 -8.98 -11.68
N PRO A 129 43.31 -9.21 -11.40
CA PRO A 129 44.07 -10.28 -12.04
C PRO A 129 43.46 -11.64 -11.67
N LYS A 130 43.14 -12.47 -12.67
CA LYS A 130 42.71 -13.86 -12.43
C LYS A 130 43.87 -14.66 -11.84
N GLU A 131 43.86 -14.88 -10.52
CA GLU A 131 44.69 -15.91 -9.92
C GLU A 131 44.23 -17.29 -10.39
N VAL A 132 45.15 -18.02 -11.00
CA VAL A 132 44.97 -19.39 -11.48
C VAL A 132 44.97 -20.32 -10.27
N LYS A 133 43.78 -20.79 -9.85
CA LYS A 133 43.67 -21.80 -8.80
C LYS A 133 44.02 -23.18 -9.39
N ASN A 134 45.15 -23.72 -8.97
CA ASN A 134 45.51 -25.11 -9.20
C ASN A 134 44.53 -26.04 -8.49
N ALA A 135 44.12 -27.09 -9.21
CA ALA A 135 43.35 -28.19 -8.70
C ALA A 135 44.15 -28.95 -7.62
N GLY A 136 43.51 -29.20 -6.47
CA GLY A 136 44.09 -29.99 -5.39
C GLY A 136 42.99 -30.44 -4.42
N GLN A 137 42.83 -31.75 -4.32
CA GLN A 137 41.87 -32.48 -3.48
C GLN A 137 42.03 -32.17 -1.98
N ASN A 138 40.96 -32.19 -1.19
CA ASN A 138 40.86 -33.04 0.01
C ASN A 138 39.44 -33.12 0.59
N GLU A 139 39.16 -34.25 1.25
CA GLU A 139 37.88 -34.81 1.70
C GLU A 139 37.46 -34.41 3.15
N ARG A 140 36.19 -34.75 3.51
CA ARG A 140 35.61 -35.03 4.87
C ARG A 140 35.30 -33.83 5.79
N GLU A 141 34.30 -33.79 6.68
CA GLU A 141 33.15 -34.62 7.13
C GLU A 141 32.28 -33.74 8.08
N SER A 142 30.96 -34.06 8.23
CA SER A 142 30.03 -33.78 9.38
C SER A 142 29.86 -32.32 9.88
N GLU A 143 28.73 -31.79 10.40
CA GLU A 143 27.58 -32.31 11.14
C GLU A 143 26.57 -31.15 11.38
N THR A 144 25.43 -31.42 12.04
CA THR A 144 24.52 -30.51 12.81
C THR A 144 23.09 -30.25 12.30
N GLY A 145 22.19 -31.14 12.70
CA GLY A 145 20.73 -31.05 12.56
C GLY A 145 20.03 -30.38 13.75
N GLU A 146 20.28 -29.08 13.97
CA GLU A 146 19.58 -28.31 15.01
C GLU A 146 18.36 -27.53 14.49
N SER A 147 18.27 -27.29 13.18
CA SER A 147 17.29 -26.35 12.62
C SER A 147 15.86 -26.89 12.50
N VAL A 148 15.68 -28.22 12.47
CA VAL A 148 14.36 -28.83 12.22
C VAL A 148 13.48 -28.86 13.47
N VAL A 149 14.08 -28.96 14.66
CA VAL A 149 13.34 -29.15 15.91
C VAL A 149 12.61 -27.87 16.34
N ILE A 150 13.19 -26.69 16.07
CA ILE A 150 12.62 -25.39 16.47
C ILE A 150 11.38 -25.03 15.63
N VAL A 151 11.34 -25.41 14.36
CA VAL A 151 10.21 -25.09 13.47
C VAL A 151 8.94 -25.86 13.85
N GLY A 152 9.08 -27.10 14.33
CA GLY A 152 7.93 -27.93 14.74
C GLY A 152 7.19 -27.43 15.98
N VAL A 153 7.92 -26.89 16.97
CA VAL A 153 7.35 -26.41 18.24
C VAL A 153 6.53 -25.13 18.03
N VAL A 154 6.98 -24.23 17.15
CA VAL A 154 6.27 -22.97 16.86
C VAL A 154 4.92 -23.23 16.18
N LEU A 155 4.87 -24.17 15.22
CA LEU A 155 3.62 -24.49 14.51
C LEU A 155 2.58 -25.13 15.44
N GLY A 156 3.00 -25.97 16.38
CA GLY A 156 2.09 -26.61 17.35
C GLY A 156 1.39 -25.60 18.26
N VAL A 157 2.11 -24.58 18.74
CA VAL A 157 1.54 -23.53 19.63
C VAL A 157 0.53 -22.66 18.87
N VAL A 158 0.82 -22.30 17.63
CA VAL A 158 -0.08 -21.48 16.80
C VAL A 158 -1.39 -22.23 16.50
N ILE A 159 -1.31 -23.52 16.15
CA ILE A 159 -2.50 -24.33 15.87
C ILE A 159 -3.38 -24.47 17.12
N TRP A 160 -2.78 -24.65 18.30
CA TRP A 160 -3.53 -24.77 19.56
C TRP A 160 -4.27 -23.47 19.93
N LEU A 161 -3.64 -22.31 19.73
CA LEU A 161 -4.27 -21.00 19.98
C LEU A 161 -5.44 -20.73 19.03
N ILE A 162 -5.30 -21.11 17.75
CA ILE A 162 -6.38 -20.96 16.76
C ILE A 162 -7.59 -21.82 17.15
N LEU A 163 -7.36 -23.07 17.58
CA LEU A 163 -8.44 -23.95 18.02
C LEU A 163 -9.12 -23.46 19.29
N TRP A 164 -8.39 -22.84 20.21
CA TRP A 164 -8.95 -22.28 21.45
C TRP A 164 -9.89 -21.10 21.18
N ILE A 165 -9.54 -20.20 20.24
CA ILE A 165 -10.38 -19.06 19.81
C ILE A 165 -11.67 -19.51 19.11
N ILE A 166 -11.64 -20.66 18.41
CA ILE A 166 -12.82 -21.15 17.69
C ILE A 166 -13.82 -21.83 18.63
N TYR A 167 -13.35 -22.45 19.71
CA TYR A 167 -14.17 -23.32 20.57
C TYR A 167 -14.63 -22.67 21.88
N TYR A 168 -14.15 -21.47 22.21
CA TYR A 168 -14.48 -20.70 23.42
C TYR A 168 -14.80 -19.25 23.07
#